data_AF-D4GLN4-F1
#
_entry.id   AF-D4GLN4-F1
#
_cell.length_a   1.000
_cell.length_b   1.000
_cell.length_c   1.000
_cell.angle_alpha   90.00
_cell.angle_beta   90.00
_cell.angle_gamma   90.00
#
_symmetry.space_group_name_H-M   'P 1'
#
loop_
_entity.id
_entity.type
_entity.pdbx_description
1 polymer ?
#
loop_
_entity_poly.entity_id
_entity_poly.type
_entity_poly.pdbx_seq_one_letter_code
_entity_poly.pdbx_strand_id
1 'polypeptide(L)' 'MDAVPIMLWQQKDGRMIMTEGKPSIDKETGLVQYTDQSGHTVQINSDDVSTIIER' A
#
# COMPACT_ATOMS: atom_id res chain seq x y z
N MET A 1 -14.91 15.15 -2.79
CA MET A 1 -14.29 14.49 -1.62
C MET A 1 -13.17 13.66 -2.20
N ASP A 2 -12.02 14.29 -2.38
CA ASP A 2 -10.82 13.63 -2.90
C ASP A 2 -10.40 12.56 -1.87
N ALA A 3 -10.23 11.31 -2.32
CA ALA A 3 -9.76 10.25 -1.45
C ALA A 3 -8.37 10.63 -0.93
N VAL A 4 -8.18 10.59 0.38
CA VAL A 4 -6.89 10.94 0.98
C VAL A 4 -5.92 9.76 0.72
N PRO A 5 -4.68 10.05 0.27
CA PRO A 5 -3.73 9.00 -0.09
C PRO A 5 -3.13 8.36 1.15
N ILE A 6 -3.08 7.02 1.17
CA ILE A 6 -2.46 6.27 2.26
C ILE A 6 -0.99 6.07 1.96
N MET A 7 -0.18 6.14 3.03
CA MET A 7 1.25 5.98 2.92
C MET A 7 1.67 4.63 3.51
N LEU A 8 2.43 3.86 2.73
CA LEU A 8 3.07 2.65 3.20
C LEU A 8 4.58 2.90 3.28
N TRP A 9 5.21 2.50 4.37
CA TRP A 9 6.65 2.46 4.46
C TRP A 9 7.15 1.09 4.08
N GLN A 10 7.91 1.00 2.98
CA GLN A 10 8.55 -0.24 2.58
C GLN A 10 9.91 -0.37 3.28
N GLN A 11 9.99 -1.30 4.23
CA GLN A 11 11.17 -1.47 5.08
C GLN A 11 12.38 -1.99 4.31
N LYS A 12 12.15 -2.88 3.35
CA LYS A 12 13.21 -3.51 2.55
C LYS A 12 13.98 -2.52 1.68
N ASP A 13 13.26 -1.59 1.06
CA ASP A 13 13.83 -0.59 0.16
C ASP A 13 14.02 0.78 0.83
N GLY A 14 13.54 0.94 2.08
CA GLY A 14 13.62 2.19 2.84
C GLY A 14 12.89 3.35 2.18
N ARG A 15 11.74 3.10 1.54
CA ARG A 15 10.99 4.10 0.76
C ARG A 15 9.52 4.19 1.13
N MET A 16 8.91 5.33 0.84
CA MET A 16 7.48 5.54 1.00
C MET A 16 6.74 5.23 -0.30
N ILE A 17 5.63 4.52 -0.18
CA ILE A 17 4.72 4.20 -1.28
C ILE A 17 3.43 4.96 -1.01
N MET A 18 2.97 5.74 -1.99
CA MET A 18 1.67 6.41 -1.95
C MET A 18 0.66 5.52 -2.64
N THR A 19 -0.43 5.21 -1.95
CA THR A 19 -1.51 4.36 -2.47
C THR A 19 -2.77 5.19 -2.71
N GLU A 20 -3.46 4.84 -3.79
CA GLU A 20 -4.82 5.32 -4.04
C GLU A 20 -5.79 4.45 -3.25
N GLY A 21 -6.32 5.02 -2.17
CA GLY A 21 -7.23 4.31 -1.27
C GLY A 21 -6.55 3.29 -0.36
N LYS A 22 -7.39 2.48 0.30
CA LYS A 22 -6.98 1.60 1.40
C LYS A 22 -6.33 0.31 0.90
N PRO A 23 -5.07 0.02 1.27
CA PRO A 23 -4.48 -1.29 1.04
C PRO A 23 -5.32 -2.37 1.74
N SER A 24 -5.43 -3.54 1.12
CA SER A 24 -6.22 -4.67 1.61
C SER A 24 -5.42 -5.95 1.48
N ILE A 25 -5.66 -6.93 2.35
CA ILE A 25 -5.06 -8.25 2.19
C ILE A 25 -5.82 -9.00 1.10
N ASP A 26 -5.09 -9.41 0.07
CA ASP A 26 -5.58 -10.37 -0.91
C ASP A 26 -5.69 -11.74 -0.24
N LYS A 27 -6.89 -12.30 -0.24
CA LYS A 27 -7.21 -13.56 0.43
C LYS A 27 -6.70 -14.79 -0.34
N GLU A 28 -6.41 -14.65 -1.62
CA GLU A 28 -5.91 -15.76 -2.45
C GLU A 28 -4.41 -15.94 -2.26
N THR A 29 -3.66 -14.84 -2.20
CA THR A 29 -2.20 -14.85 -2.09
C THR A 29 -1.69 -14.60 -0.67
N GLY A 30 -2.51 -14.01 0.20
CA GLY A 30 -2.12 -13.55 1.54
C GLY A 30 -1.29 -12.26 1.55
N LEU A 31 -1.11 -11.61 0.40
CA LEU A 31 -0.27 -10.42 0.26
C LEU A 31 -1.08 -9.14 0.47
N VAL A 32 -0.40 -8.05 0.86
CA VAL A 32 -0.99 -6.71 0.86
C VAL A 32 -1.13 -6.26 -0.59
N GLN A 33 -2.35 -6.01 -1.01
CA GLN A 33 -2.68 -5.44 -2.31
C GLN A 33 -3.07 -3.96 -2.15
N TYR A 34 -2.56 -3.12 -3.04
CA TYR A 34 -2.91 -1.70 -3.11
C TYR A 34 -2.88 -1.20 -4.56
N THR A 35 -3.53 -0.06 -4.79
CA THR A 35 -3.45 0.65 -6.07
C THR A 35 -2.42 1.77 -5.94
N ASP A 36 -1.46 1.86 -6.85
CA ASP A 36 -0.51 2.97 -6.89
C ASP A 36 -1.10 4.22 -7.57
N GLN A 37 -0.37 5.33 -7.55
CA GLN A 37 -0.78 6.59 -8.20
C GLN A 37 -0.89 6.52 -9.74
N SER A 38 -0.39 5.45 -10.35
CA SER A 38 -0.54 5.19 -11.79
C SER A 38 -1.80 4.36 -12.09
N GLY A 39 -2.56 3.97 -11.06
CA GLY A 39 -3.75 3.13 -11.18
C GLY A 39 -3.43 1.63 -11.31
N HIS A 40 -2.20 1.21 -11.05
CA HIS A 40 -1.82 -0.20 -11.13
C HIS A 40 -2.01 -0.90 -9.79
N THR A 41 -2.56 -2.12 -9.86
CA THR A 41 -2.65 -3.02 -8.70
C THR A 41 -1.29 -3.64 -8.44
N VAL A 42 -0.77 -3.42 -7.23
CA VAL A 42 0.51 -3.95 -6.77
C VAL A 42 0.27 -4.84 -5.56
N GLN A 43 1.06 -5.91 -5.44
CA GLN A 43 1.06 -6.81 -4.30
C GLN A 43 2.44 -6.83 -3.64
N ILE A 44 2.46 -6.75 -2.31
CA ILE A 44 3.67 -6.76 -1.51
C ILE A 44 3.49 -7.62 -0.25
N ASN A 45 4.58 -8.18 0.25
CA ASN A 45 4.55 -8.90 1.51
C ASN A 45 4.19 -7.94 2.65
N SER A 46 3.26 -8.33 3.52
CA SER A 46 2.90 -7.54 4.71
C SER A 46 4.08 -7.28 5.63
N ASP A 47 5.07 -8.17 5.64
CA ASP A 47 6.29 -8.03 6.45
C ASP A 47 7.26 -7.01 5.85
N ASP A 48 7.14 -6.74 4.54
CA ASP A 48 7.98 -5.78 3.84
C ASP A 48 7.43 -4.34 3.95
N VAL A 49 6.19 -4.16 4.43
CA VAL A 49 5.54 -2.85 4.55
C VAL A 49 4.94 -2.57 5.93
N SER A 50 5.15 -1.37 6.43
CA SER A 50 4.47 -0.83 7.60
C SER A 50 3.42 0.20 7.18
N THR A 51 2.19 0.07 7.69
CA THR A 51 1.11 1.03 7.41
C THR A 51 1.34 2.34 8.15
N ILE A 52 1.37 3.46 7.42
CA ILE A 52 1.38 4.81 8.00
C ILE A 52 0.03 5.45 7.67
N ILE A 53 -0.76 5.74 8.71
CA ILE A 53 -2.12 6.27 8.55
C ILE A 53 -2.06 7.78 8.27
N GLU A 54 -2.94 8.19 7.35
CA GLU A 54 -3.11 9.47 6.63
C GLU A 54 -2.93 10.78 7.42
N ARG A 55 -2.64 11.86 6.68
CA ARG A 55 -2.81 13.26 7.12
C ARG A 55 -4.03 13.89 6.46
#